data_AF-A0AAW4DR84-F1
#
_entry.id   AF-A0AAW4DR84-F1
#
_cell.length_a   1.000
_cell.length_b   1.000
_cell.length_c   1.000
_cell.angle_alpha   90.00
_cell.angle_beta   90.00
_cell.angle_gamma   90.00
#
_symmetry.space_group_name_H-M   'P 1'
#
loop_
_entity.id
_entity.type
_entity.pdbx_description
1 polymer ?
#
loop_
_entity_poly.entity_id
_entity_poly.type
_entity_poly.pdbx_seq_one_letter_code
_entity_poly.pdbx_strand_id
1 'polypeptide(L)'
;MTIDWSKAPEGATHWDKGLEGAVAGWMRLDEGQWYWWPVDGAQCERKWFACLTPKQPKSDKYIARPSGWNGEGLPPVGTEVEVHRGKCVWIEKDEWQIGKTAKVMSSFENSLELGMAAIQFESGHCECILAECLRPIRTAEQIEADQKKQEVKELMIILGSVESAAYKDIAIAIQQANFRKQVSQ
;
A
#
# COMPACT_ATOMS: atom_id res chain seq x y z
N MET A 1 7.24 -14.32 -14.73
CA MET A 1 6.25 -14.95 -13.83
C MET A 1 5.97 -13.99 -12.69
N THR A 2 4.71 -13.58 -12.55
CA THR A 2 4.22 -12.73 -11.45
C THR A 2 3.48 -13.64 -10.47
N ILE A 3 3.79 -13.54 -9.17
CA ILE A 3 3.17 -14.35 -8.13
C ILE A 3 1.87 -13.69 -7.70
N ASP A 4 0.78 -14.45 -7.70
CA ASP A 4 -0.52 -14.01 -7.22
C ASP A 4 -0.66 -14.31 -5.72
N TRP A 5 -0.28 -13.34 -4.88
CA TRP A 5 -0.32 -13.46 -3.42
C TRP A 5 -1.74 -13.57 -2.84
N SER A 6 -2.80 -13.32 -3.63
CA SER A 6 -4.18 -13.55 -3.18
C SER A 6 -4.50 -15.04 -2.99
N LYS A 7 -3.73 -15.92 -3.64
CA LYS A 7 -3.84 -17.38 -3.53
C LYS A 7 -2.95 -17.97 -2.43
N ALA A 8 -2.22 -17.13 -1.71
CA ALA A 8 -1.31 -17.59 -0.66
C ALA A 8 -2.10 -18.10 0.55
N PRO A 9 -1.72 -19.26 1.13
CA PRO A 9 -2.33 -19.76 2.36
C PRO A 9 -2.01 -18.81 3.53
N GLU A 10 -2.87 -18.85 4.54
CA GLU A 10 -2.66 -18.09 5.76
C GLU A 10 -1.32 -18.47 6.42
N GLY A 11 -0.55 -17.46 6.82
CA GLY A 11 0.80 -17.64 7.36
C GLY A 11 1.91 -17.75 6.31
N ALA A 12 1.62 -17.72 5.00
CA ALA A 12 2.67 -17.66 3.98
C ALA A 12 3.47 -16.38 4.12
N THR A 13 4.79 -16.51 4.19
CA THR A 13 5.74 -15.38 4.27
C THR A 13 6.65 -15.29 3.06
N HIS A 14 6.82 -16.36 2.27
CA HIS A 14 7.62 -16.35 1.04
C HIS A 14 7.04 -17.30 -0.04
N TRP A 15 7.56 -17.21 -1.25
CA TRP A 15 7.26 -18.09 -2.38
C TRP A 15 8.55 -18.70 -2.94
N ASP A 16 8.58 -20.03 -3.05
CA ASP A 16 9.63 -20.77 -3.75
C ASP A 16 9.22 -20.95 -5.21
N LYS A 17 10.02 -20.41 -6.13
CA LYS A 17 9.81 -20.57 -7.58
C LYS A 17 10.04 -22.00 -8.08
N GLY A 18 10.59 -22.88 -7.23
CA GLY A 18 11.05 -24.21 -7.65
C GLY A 18 12.37 -24.11 -8.41
N LEU A 19 13.18 -25.16 -8.32
CA LEU A 19 14.33 -25.40 -9.21
C LEU A 19 13.90 -26.35 -10.33
N GLU A 20 14.70 -26.50 -11.38
CA GLU A 20 14.46 -27.52 -12.41
C GLU A 20 14.24 -28.91 -11.76
N GLY A 21 13.00 -29.42 -11.85
CA GLY A 21 12.57 -30.68 -11.25
C GLY A 21 11.95 -30.61 -9.85
N ALA A 22 11.85 -29.44 -9.22
CA ALA A 22 11.18 -29.25 -7.93
C ALA A 22 9.89 -28.43 -8.07
N VAL A 23 8.86 -28.83 -7.33
CA VAL A 23 7.54 -28.18 -7.35
C VAL A 23 7.64 -26.81 -6.65
N ALA A 24 7.16 -25.75 -7.31
CA ALA A 24 7.01 -24.43 -6.70
C ALA A 24 6.06 -24.49 -5.49
N GLY A 25 6.22 -23.60 -4.52
CA GLY A 25 5.43 -23.70 -3.29
C GLY A 25 5.41 -22.46 -2.41
N TRP A 26 4.34 -22.36 -1.60
CA TRP A 26 4.29 -21.33 -0.56
C TRP A 26 5.17 -21.74 0.61
N MET A 27 5.88 -20.77 1.15
CA MET A 27 6.82 -20.95 2.24
C MET A 27 6.40 -20.09 3.42
N ARG A 28 6.62 -20.59 4.63
CA ARG A 28 6.51 -19.86 5.89
C ARG A 28 7.82 -19.98 6.65
N LEU A 29 8.30 -18.87 7.18
CA LEU A 29 9.42 -18.81 8.10
C LEU A 29 8.87 -18.41 9.46
N ASP A 30 9.05 -19.26 10.45
CA ASP A 30 8.62 -19.04 11.83
C ASP A 30 9.74 -19.45 12.77
N GLU A 31 10.20 -18.54 13.63
CA GLU A 31 11.32 -18.76 14.57
C GLU A 31 12.58 -19.42 13.95
N GLY A 32 12.90 -19.10 12.69
CA GLY A 32 14.04 -19.67 11.97
C GLY A 32 13.78 -21.04 11.32
N GLN A 33 12.60 -21.63 11.51
CA GLN A 33 12.16 -22.86 10.87
C GLN A 33 11.35 -22.57 9.61
N TRP A 34 11.70 -23.26 8.52
CA TRP A 34 10.95 -23.20 7.27
C TRP A 34 9.86 -24.27 7.21
N TYR A 35 8.70 -23.86 6.69
CA TYR A 35 7.56 -24.70 6.39
C TYR A 35 7.18 -24.52 4.92
N TRP A 36 6.75 -25.61 4.29
CA TRP A 36 6.29 -25.64 2.92
C TRP A 36 4.80 -26.00 2.87
N TRP A 37 4.08 -25.36 1.97
CA TRP A 37 2.68 -25.65 1.67
C TRP A 37 2.54 -26.17 0.24
N PRO A 38 1.84 -27.30 0.05
CA PRO A 38 1.64 -27.87 -1.27
C PRO A 38 0.76 -27.00 -2.18
N VAL A 39 1.21 -26.80 -3.42
CA VAL A 39 0.41 -26.20 -4.49
C VAL A 39 -0.58 -27.22 -5.07
N ASP A 40 -1.61 -26.72 -5.74
CA ASP A 40 -2.64 -27.56 -6.37
C ASP A 40 -2.02 -28.62 -7.30
N GLY A 41 -2.37 -29.88 -7.07
CA GLY A 41 -1.83 -31.05 -7.79
C GLY A 41 -0.89 -31.94 -6.95
N ALA A 42 -0.47 -31.52 -5.76
CA ALA A 42 0.29 -32.38 -4.85
C ALA A 42 -0.62 -33.38 -4.11
N GLN A 43 -0.20 -34.65 -4.00
CA GLN A 43 -0.93 -35.72 -3.28
C GLN A 43 -0.75 -35.66 -1.75
N CYS A 44 -0.81 -34.46 -1.16
CA CYS A 44 -0.66 -34.28 0.27
C CYS A 44 -1.74 -33.37 0.84
N GLU A 45 -2.01 -33.55 2.14
CA GLU A 45 -2.97 -32.73 2.87
C GLU A 45 -2.57 -31.25 2.79
N ARG A 46 -3.57 -30.36 2.63
CA ARG A 46 -3.37 -28.90 2.62
C ARG A 46 -3.05 -28.39 4.03
N LYS A 47 -1.80 -28.60 4.47
CA LYS A 47 -1.27 -28.10 5.74
C LYS A 47 0.20 -27.71 5.60
N TRP A 48 0.72 -27.00 6.59
CA TRP A 48 2.14 -26.63 6.66
C TRP A 48 2.98 -27.86 7.04
N PHE A 49 3.96 -28.21 6.20
CA PHE A 49 4.93 -29.26 6.47
C PHE A 49 6.28 -28.65 6.82
N ALA A 50 6.86 -29.06 7.95
CA ALA A 50 8.21 -28.64 8.31
C ALA A 50 9.21 -29.15 7.24
N CYS A 51 10.08 -28.26 6.77
CA CYS A 51 11.15 -28.66 5.87
C CYS A 51 12.19 -29.49 6.65
N LEU A 52 12.19 -30.81 6.42
CA LEU A 52 13.02 -31.78 7.14
C LEU A 52 14.54 -31.67 6.86
N THR A 53 14.97 -30.82 5.94
CA THR A 53 16.40 -30.61 5.67
C THR A 53 16.77 -29.13 5.84
N PRO A 54 17.79 -28.80 6.64
CA PRO A 54 18.42 -27.49 6.64
C PRO A 54 19.40 -27.41 5.46
N LYS A 55 18.93 -27.64 4.23
CA LYS A 55 19.76 -27.41 3.04
C LYS A 55 19.79 -25.91 2.73
N GLN A 56 20.65 -25.22 3.48
CA GLN A 56 21.19 -23.87 3.25
C GLN A 56 20.19 -22.71 3.25
N PRO A 57 20.63 -21.47 3.53
CA PRO A 57 19.76 -20.30 3.50
C PRO A 57 19.35 -20.04 2.05
N LYS A 58 18.18 -20.58 1.67
CA LYS A 58 17.52 -20.26 0.40
C LYS A 58 16.81 -18.90 0.45
N SER A 59 17.15 -18.03 1.40
CA SER A 59 16.53 -16.71 1.57
C SER A 59 16.53 -15.92 0.26
N ASP A 60 17.62 -15.97 -0.49
CA ASP A 60 17.79 -15.16 -1.71
C ASP A 60 17.01 -15.71 -2.91
N LYS A 61 16.52 -16.96 -2.82
CA LYS A 61 15.71 -17.60 -3.86
C LYS A 61 14.22 -17.54 -3.56
N TYR A 62 13.86 -17.21 -2.32
CA TYR A 62 12.49 -17.10 -1.88
C TYR A 62 12.02 -15.67 -2.01
N ILE A 63 10.92 -15.49 -2.74
CA ILE A 63 10.34 -14.18 -2.89
C ILE A 63 9.51 -13.94 -1.65
N ALA A 64 9.96 -13.02 -0.79
CA ALA A 64 9.19 -12.60 0.36
C ALA A 64 7.80 -12.16 -0.08
N ARG A 65 6.80 -12.56 0.72
CA ARG A 65 5.46 -11.99 0.65
C ARG A 65 5.62 -10.49 0.79
N PRO A 66 5.06 -9.69 -0.12
CA PRO A 66 4.90 -8.27 0.13
C PRO A 66 4.16 -8.16 1.46
N SER A 67 4.88 -7.85 2.53
CA SER A 67 4.27 -7.51 3.80
C SER A 67 3.38 -6.33 3.46
N GLY A 68 2.07 -6.43 3.71
CA GLY A 68 1.19 -5.29 3.59
C GLY A 68 1.81 -4.18 4.41
N TRP A 69 2.39 -3.19 3.73
CA TRP A 69 3.05 -2.09 4.41
C TRP A 69 1.97 -1.37 5.18
N ASN A 70 2.19 -1.13 6.47
CA ASN A 70 1.21 -0.42 7.31
C ASN A 70 1.32 1.11 7.17
N GLY A 71 2.23 1.58 6.31
CA GLY A 71 2.52 3.01 6.12
C GLY A 71 3.62 3.54 7.02
N GLU A 72 4.26 2.70 7.84
CA GLU A 72 5.37 3.10 8.71
C GLU A 72 6.72 2.63 8.13
N GLY A 73 7.71 3.52 8.19
CA GLY A 73 9.06 3.25 7.68
C GLY A 73 9.15 3.22 6.16
N LEU A 74 10.17 2.55 5.63
CA LEU A 74 10.36 2.43 4.19
C LEU A 74 9.40 1.40 3.59
N PRO A 75 8.69 1.71 2.49
CA PRO A 75 7.83 0.74 1.85
C PRO A 75 8.66 -0.40 1.22
N PRO A 76 8.25 -1.67 1.31
CA PRO A 76 8.98 -2.77 0.70
C PRO A 76 8.95 -2.72 -0.83
N VAL A 77 10.02 -3.19 -1.47
CA VAL A 77 10.08 -3.32 -2.93
C VAL A 77 8.97 -4.26 -3.43
N GLY A 78 8.30 -3.84 -4.50
CA GLY A 78 7.19 -4.56 -5.11
C GLY A 78 5.82 -4.24 -4.52
N THR A 79 5.75 -3.46 -3.45
CA THR A 79 4.50 -3.01 -2.83
C THR A 79 3.78 -2.01 -3.72
N GLU A 80 2.45 -2.14 -3.83
CA GLU A 80 1.61 -1.09 -4.40
C GLU A 80 1.25 -0.08 -3.32
N VAL A 81 1.48 1.19 -3.64
CA VAL A 81 1.31 2.32 -2.72
C VAL A 81 0.48 3.40 -3.38
N GLU A 82 -0.19 4.21 -2.58
CA GLU A 82 -0.83 5.44 -3.01
C GLU A 82 0.08 6.63 -2.69
N VAL A 83 0.27 7.52 -3.66
CA VAL A 83 0.95 8.80 -3.44
C VAL A 83 0.00 9.74 -2.71
N HIS A 84 0.47 10.38 -1.65
CA HIS A 84 -0.26 11.43 -0.98
C HIS A 84 0.66 12.62 -0.68
N ARG A 85 0.06 13.75 -0.28
CA ARG A 85 0.81 14.99 -0.07
C ARG A 85 1.92 14.88 1.00
N GLY A 86 1.77 13.97 1.97
CA GLY A 86 2.69 13.85 3.11
C GLY A 86 2.92 15.17 3.82
N LYS A 87 4.16 15.38 4.28
CA LYS A 87 4.68 16.69 4.72
C LYS A 87 5.54 17.35 3.64
N CYS A 88 5.60 16.76 2.44
CA CYS A 88 6.39 17.27 1.34
C CYS A 88 5.79 18.59 0.81
N VAL A 89 6.66 19.50 0.40
CA VAL A 89 6.26 20.65 -0.43
C VAL A 89 6.26 20.18 -1.88
N TRP A 90 5.09 20.24 -2.51
CA TRP A 90 4.91 19.84 -3.90
C TRP A 90 4.98 21.06 -4.82
N ILE A 91 5.59 20.88 -5.98
CA ILE A 91 5.47 21.85 -7.08
C ILE A 91 4.15 21.55 -7.79
N GLU A 92 3.36 22.57 -8.14
CA GLU A 92 2.01 22.40 -8.74
C GLU A 92 2.00 21.41 -9.92
N LYS A 93 3.04 21.45 -10.75
CA LYS A 93 3.18 20.57 -11.92
C LYS A 93 3.30 19.07 -11.58
N ASP A 94 3.63 18.73 -10.33
CA ASP A 94 3.86 17.36 -9.84
C ASP A 94 2.68 16.86 -8.98
N GLU A 95 1.71 17.72 -8.66
CA GLU A 95 0.53 17.35 -7.87
C GLU A 95 -0.40 16.34 -8.56
N TRP A 96 -0.26 16.13 -9.88
CA TRP A 96 -1.02 15.12 -10.64
C TRP A 96 -0.84 13.70 -10.11
N GLN A 97 0.24 13.45 -9.37
CA GLN A 97 0.57 12.17 -8.75
C GLN A 97 -0.27 11.90 -7.50
N ILE A 98 -0.75 12.93 -6.82
CA ILE A 98 -1.48 12.78 -5.56
C ILE A 98 -2.77 11.98 -5.80
N GLY A 99 -2.96 10.93 -5.00
CA GLY A 99 -4.06 9.98 -5.11
C GLY A 99 -3.87 8.90 -6.18
N LYS A 100 -2.75 8.90 -6.92
CA LYS A 100 -2.41 7.84 -7.87
C LYS A 100 -1.74 6.68 -7.15
N THR A 101 -1.91 5.49 -7.71
CA THR A 101 -1.20 4.29 -7.27
C THR A 101 0.08 4.09 -8.08
N ALA A 102 1.11 3.59 -7.41
CA ALA A 102 2.39 3.26 -8.02
C ALA A 102 2.99 2.03 -7.35
N LYS A 103 3.90 1.37 -8.06
CA LYS A 103 4.66 0.23 -7.55
C LYS A 103 6.03 0.67 -7.08
N VAL A 104 6.42 0.22 -5.89
CA VAL A 104 7.76 0.49 -5.34
C VAL A 104 8.79 -0.37 -6.05
N MET A 105 9.81 0.28 -6.60
CA MET A 105 10.90 -0.33 -7.36
C MET A 105 12.18 -0.44 -6.52
N SER A 106 12.40 0.50 -5.61
CA SER A 106 13.51 0.51 -4.65
C SER A 106 13.16 1.40 -3.46
N SER A 107 13.75 1.13 -2.30
CA SER A 107 13.62 1.96 -1.10
C SER A 107 14.98 2.07 -0.40
N PHE A 108 15.32 3.27 0.06
CA PHE A 108 16.64 3.57 0.63
C PHE A 108 16.58 4.84 1.49
N GLU A 109 17.55 5.02 2.39
CA GLU A 109 17.81 6.33 3.01
C GLU A 109 18.82 7.11 2.18
N ASN A 110 18.58 8.41 2.01
CA ASN A 110 19.55 9.30 1.36
C ASN A 110 20.62 9.79 2.36
N SER A 111 21.56 10.62 1.89
CA SER A 111 22.64 11.16 2.72
C SER A 111 22.19 12.11 3.85
N LEU A 112 20.90 12.44 3.92
CA LEU A 112 20.29 13.26 4.95
C LEU A 112 19.40 12.43 5.90
N GLU A 113 19.54 11.09 5.88
CA GLU A 113 18.74 10.17 6.71
C GLU A 113 17.23 10.30 6.44
N LEU A 114 16.87 10.69 5.21
CA LEU A 114 15.48 10.72 4.77
C LEU A 114 15.16 9.46 3.99
N GLY A 115 14.07 8.81 4.38
CA GLY A 115 13.53 7.66 3.65
C GLY A 115 13.02 8.06 2.27
N MET A 116 13.54 7.40 1.25
CA MET A 116 13.21 7.60 -0.16
C MET A 116 12.70 6.28 -0.76
N ALA A 117 11.86 6.40 -1.79
CA ALA A 117 11.47 5.29 -2.62
C ALA A 117 11.47 5.69 -4.10
N ALA A 118 12.00 4.81 -4.95
CA ALA A 118 11.79 4.87 -6.39
C ALA A 118 10.48 4.15 -6.71
N ILE A 119 9.56 4.82 -7.39
CA ILE A 119 8.25 4.30 -7.75
C ILE A 119 8.05 4.30 -9.26
N GLN A 120 7.20 3.40 -9.74
CA GLN A 120 6.76 3.34 -11.14
C GLN A 120 5.22 3.33 -11.20
N PHE A 121 4.67 4.28 -11.95
CA PHE A 121 3.24 4.32 -12.27
C PHE A 121 2.91 3.34 -13.40
N GLU A 122 1.63 2.97 -13.53
CA GLU A 122 1.15 2.10 -14.62
C GLU A 122 1.47 2.65 -16.01
N SER A 123 1.51 3.99 -16.15
CA SER A 123 1.93 4.67 -17.39
C SER A 123 3.39 4.44 -17.78
N GLY A 124 4.19 3.83 -16.90
CA GLY A 124 5.64 3.67 -17.04
C GLY A 124 6.44 4.86 -16.54
N HIS A 125 5.79 5.97 -16.15
CA HIS A 125 6.48 7.09 -15.49
C HIS A 125 7.15 6.62 -14.19
N CYS A 126 8.38 7.07 -13.95
CA CYS A 126 9.18 6.66 -12.80
C CYS A 126 9.69 7.89 -12.07
N GLU A 127 9.71 7.82 -10.74
CA GLU A 127 10.14 8.94 -9.90
C GLU A 127 10.75 8.47 -8.58
N CYS A 128 11.62 9.31 -8.02
CA CYS A 128 12.14 9.15 -6.66
C CYS A 128 11.43 10.14 -5.74
N ILE A 129 10.71 9.62 -4.75
CA ILE A 129 9.89 10.41 -3.83
C ILE A 129 10.23 10.07 -2.37
N LEU A 130 9.94 11.00 -1.46
CA LEU A 130 10.01 10.75 -0.03
C LEU A 130 9.03 9.63 0.37
N ALA A 131 9.50 8.68 1.17
CA ALA A 131 8.69 7.57 1.66
C ALA A 131 7.47 8.04 2.47
N GLU A 132 7.56 9.18 3.15
CA GLU A 132 6.44 9.81 3.89
C GLU A 132 5.34 10.40 2.99
N CYS A 133 5.58 10.47 1.68
CA CYS A 133 4.60 10.85 0.68
C CYS A 133 3.95 9.62 0.02
N LEU A 134 4.25 8.42 0.53
CA LEU A 134 3.64 7.17 0.15
C LEU A 134 2.82 6.63 1.31
N ARG A 135 1.73 5.96 1.00
CA ARG A 135 0.94 5.24 1.99
C ARG A 135 0.35 3.96 1.40
N PRO A 136 -0.14 3.04 2.24
CA PRO A 136 -0.88 1.88 1.78
C PRO A 136 -2.14 2.34 1.03
N ILE A 137 -2.55 1.56 0.04
CA ILE A 137 -3.78 1.84 -0.71
C ILE A 137 -4.96 1.85 0.26
N ARG A 138 -5.72 2.94 0.23
CA ARG A 138 -6.89 3.10 1.08
C ARG A 138 -8.03 2.21 0.62
N THR A 139 -8.80 1.73 1.58
CA THR A 139 -10.08 1.05 1.33
C THR A 139 -11.12 2.05 0.79
N ALA A 140 -12.14 1.55 0.10
CA ALA A 140 -13.22 2.38 -0.44
C ALA A 140 -13.93 3.18 0.68
N GLU A 141 -14.11 2.57 1.83
CA GLU A 141 -14.70 3.18 3.02
C GLU A 141 -13.85 4.32 3.57
N GLN A 142 -12.52 4.18 3.56
CA GLN A 142 -11.59 5.23 3.97
C GLN A 142 -11.61 6.40 2.99
N ILE A 143 -11.68 6.12 1.68
CA ILE A 143 -11.80 7.16 0.65
C ILE A 143 -13.10 7.93 0.82
N GLU A 144 -14.23 7.26 1.01
CA GLU A 144 -15.52 7.90 1.23
C GLU A 144 -15.53 8.75 2.52
N ALA A 145 -14.94 8.25 3.60
CA ALA A 145 -14.82 8.99 4.85
C ALA A 145 -13.93 10.24 4.72
N ASP A 146 -12.82 10.15 3.99
CA ASP A 146 -11.94 11.29 3.70
C ASP A 146 -12.65 12.33 2.83
N GLN A 147 -13.39 11.88 1.81
CA GLN A 147 -14.16 12.76 0.93
C GLN A 147 -15.24 13.52 1.71
N LYS A 148 -15.95 12.82 2.61
CA LYS A 148 -16.89 13.48 3.52
C LYS A 148 -16.21 14.52 4.41
N LYS A 149 -15.02 14.23 4.97
CA LYS A 149 -14.27 15.21 5.76
C LYS A 149 -13.81 16.40 4.93
N GLN A 150 -13.41 16.18 3.69
CA GLN A 150 -12.96 17.24 2.79
C GLN A 150 -14.11 18.16 2.39
N GLU A 151 -15.28 17.61 2.05
CA GLU A 151 -16.50 18.38 1.78
C GLU A 151 -16.87 19.28 2.98
N VAL A 152 -16.81 18.74 4.21
CA VAL A 152 -17.06 19.53 5.41
C VAL A 152 -16.04 20.66 5.56
N LYS A 153 -14.75 20.41 5.30
CA LYS A 153 -13.73 21.46 5.36
C LYS A 153 -13.96 22.56 4.33
N GLU A 154 -14.32 22.21 3.11
CA GLU A 154 -14.64 23.18 2.06
C GLU A 154 -15.87 24.01 2.43
N LEU A 155 -16.92 23.36 2.96
CA LEU A 155 -18.09 24.06 3.51
C LEU A 155 -17.69 24.99 4.66
N MET A 156 -16.81 24.56 5.56
CA MET A 156 -16.30 25.41 6.64
C MET A 156 -15.51 26.62 6.12
N ILE A 157 -14.75 26.50 5.04
CA ILE A 157 -14.06 27.65 4.42
C ILE A 157 -15.07 28.64 3.84
N ILE A 158 -16.08 28.14 3.11
CA ILE A 158 -17.15 28.96 2.54
C ILE A 158 -17.97 29.65 3.65
N LEU A 159 -18.27 28.93 4.73
CA LEU A 159 -19.06 29.44 5.86
C LEU A 159 -18.22 30.28 6.84
N GLY A 160 -16.91 30.10 6.89
CA GLY A 160 -16.01 30.86 7.75
C GLY A 160 -15.90 32.33 7.34
N SER A 161 -16.31 32.67 6.12
CA SER A 161 -16.58 34.05 5.68
C SER A 161 -17.83 34.67 6.32
N VAL A 162 -18.61 33.89 7.08
CA VAL A 162 -19.77 34.34 7.85
C VAL A 162 -19.34 34.48 9.30
N GLU A 163 -19.55 35.63 9.93
CA GLU A 163 -19.23 35.90 11.34
C GLU A 163 -20.11 35.08 12.31
N SER A 164 -19.89 33.77 12.38
CA SER A 164 -20.63 32.87 13.28
C SER A 164 -19.70 31.85 13.88
N ALA A 165 -19.63 31.74 15.21
CA ALA A 165 -18.82 30.75 15.90
C ALA A 165 -19.24 29.28 15.63
N ALA A 166 -20.36 29.06 14.93
CA ALA A 166 -20.96 27.73 14.70
C ALA A 166 -20.79 27.20 13.25
N TYR A 167 -19.92 27.80 12.42
CA TYR A 167 -19.75 27.38 11.01
C TYR A 167 -19.43 25.88 10.82
N LYS A 168 -18.76 25.25 11.79
CA LYS A 168 -18.47 23.81 11.77
C LYS A 168 -19.74 22.95 11.85
N ASP A 169 -20.64 23.27 12.77
CA ASP A 169 -21.88 22.52 12.96
C ASP A 169 -22.83 22.73 11.78
N ILE A 170 -22.84 23.94 11.23
CA ILE A 170 -23.58 24.28 10.00
C ILE A 170 -23.03 23.49 8.80
N ALA A 171 -21.70 23.39 8.63
CA ALA A 171 -21.09 22.61 7.56
C ALA A 171 -21.49 21.12 7.61
N ILE A 172 -21.47 20.54 8.82
CA ILE A 172 -21.89 19.15 9.04
C ILE A 172 -23.38 18.98 8.70
N ALA A 173 -24.25 19.89 9.16
CA ALA A 173 -25.68 19.83 8.91
C ALA A 173 -26.01 19.96 7.40
N ILE A 174 -25.33 20.85 6.68
CA ILE A 174 -25.49 21.02 5.22
C ILE A 174 -25.11 19.73 4.48
N GLN A 175 -23.99 19.10 4.86
CA GLN A 175 -23.57 17.82 4.29
C GLN A 175 -24.60 16.71 4.58
N GLN A 176 -25.05 16.57 5.83
CA GLN A 176 -26.02 15.55 6.23
C GLN A 176 -27.38 15.72 5.54
N ALA A 177 -27.80 16.97 5.32
CA ALA A 177 -29.01 17.29 4.57
C ALA A 177 -28.83 17.17 3.04
N ASN A 178 -27.64 16.79 2.57
CA ASN A 178 -27.30 16.55 1.16
C ASN A 178 -27.50 17.78 0.26
N PHE A 179 -27.42 18.99 0.82
CA PHE A 179 -27.49 20.24 0.06
C PHE A 179 -26.17 20.44 -0.71
N ARG A 180 -26.26 20.73 -2.01
CA ARG A 180 -25.11 20.98 -2.87
C ARG A 180 -25.04 22.43 -3.31
N LYS A 181 -23.82 22.92 -3.58
CA LYS A 181 -23.59 24.26 -4.12
C LYS A 181 -24.33 24.41 -5.46
N GLN A 182 -25.12 25.46 -5.58
CA GLN A 182 -25.77 25.83 -6.83
C GLN A 182 -24.78 26.58 -7.73
N VAL A 183 -24.59 26.13 -8.96
CA VAL A 183 -23.75 26.80 -9.95
C VAL A 183 -24.68 27.61 -10.85
N SER A 184 -24.49 28.93 -10.95
CA SER A 184 -25.29 29.74 -11.88
C SER A 184 -24.89 29.39 -13.31
N GLN A 185 -25.89 29.16 -14.17
CA GLN A 185 -25.70 29.09 -15.63
C GLN A 185 -25.29 30.43 -16.21
#